data_AF-J5VW41-F1
#
_entry.id   AF-J5VW41-F1
#
_cell.length_a   1.000
_cell.length_b   1.000
_cell.length_c   1.000
_cell.angle_alpha   90.00
_cell.angle_beta   90.00
_cell.angle_gamma   90.00
#
_symmetry.space_group_name_H-M   'P 1'
#
loop_
_entity.id
_entity.type
_entity.pdbx_description
1 polymer ?
#
loop_
_entity_poly.entity_id
_entity_poly.type
_entity_poly.pdbx_seq_one_letter_code
_entity_poly.pdbx_strand_id
1 'polypeptide(L)'
;MTSRPQMIINVLQANPGQQFTARQLAQKIIDHYSAELAEKRKNPRFVSDEDFLSQITAEVGGSRTVKAKAMCPQVMTRDKPRPRLFYWGESVVEQADANNVAPEPTVETVSFTEHSLYPILIDYLSQEEGLLCRRIDEKRSSNNKGLGGNHWLYPDIVALEPLDKEWDDVVQNCVRHSEGRLTRLWSF
;
A
#
# COMPACT_ATOMS: atom_id res chain seq x y z
N MET A 1 -15.52 -7.28 -30.81
CA MET A 1 -14.33 -7.88 -30.16
C MET A 1 -14.40 -7.54 -28.69
N THR A 2 -14.52 -8.55 -27.82
CA THR A 2 -14.48 -8.29 -26.38
C THR A 2 -13.05 -7.96 -25.96
N SER A 3 -12.88 -6.95 -25.12
CA SER A 3 -11.56 -6.58 -24.63
C SER A 3 -11.11 -7.53 -23.51
N ARG A 4 -9.79 -7.71 -23.32
CA ARG A 4 -9.25 -8.56 -22.24
C ARG A 4 -9.80 -8.23 -20.85
N PRO A 5 -9.92 -6.94 -20.44
CA PRO A 5 -10.55 -6.61 -19.16
C PRO A 5 -12.02 -7.05 -19.08
N GLN A 6 -12.79 -6.92 -20.17
CA GLN A 6 -14.17 -7.38 -20.24
C GLN A 6 -14.28 -8.92 -20.18
N MET A 7 -13.37 -9.65 -20.82
CA MET A 7 -13.32 -11.12 -20.70
C MET A 7 -13.10 -11.55 -19.24
N ILE A 8 -12.20 -10.87 -18.51
CA ILE A 8 -11.98 -11.13 -17.08
C ILE A 8 -13.26 -10.89 -16.28
N ILE A 9 -13.92 -9.74 -16.50
CA ILE A 9 -15.17 -9.38 -15.81
C ILE A 9 -16.24 -10.45 -16.07
N ASN A 10 -16.48 -10.82 -17.32
CA ASN A 10 -17.52 -11.77 -17.69
C ASN A 10 -17.27 -13.17 -17.09
N VAL A 11 -16.02 -13.65 -17.10
CA VAL A 11 -15.67 -14.96 -16.53
C VAL A 11 -15.85 -14.96 -15.01
N LEU A 12 -15.45 -13.89 -14.33
CA LEU A 12 -15.66 -13.78 -12.88
C LEU A 12 -17.15 -13.65 -12.55
N GLN A 13 -17.90 -12.83 -13.28
CA GLN A 13 -19.33 -12.64 -13.10
C GLN A 13 -20.13 -13.94 -13.30
N ALA A 14 -19.73 -14.76 -14.27
CA ALA A 14 -20.36 -16.06 -14.52
C ALA A 14 -20.04 -17.11 -13.46
N ASN A 15 -19.06 -16.87 -12.59
CA ASN A 15 -18.64 -17.78 -11.53
C ASN A 15 -18.59 -17.06 -10.17
N PRO A 16 -19.75 -16.58 -9.66
CA PRO A 16 -19.80 -15.95 -8.36
C PRO A 16 -19.40 -16.95 -7.26
N GLY A 17 -18.70 -16.47 -6.24
CA GLY A 17 -18.24 -17.29 -5.10
C GLY A 17 -17.03 -18.19 -5.37
N GLN A 18 -16.54 -18.28 -6.60
CA GLN A 18 -15.31 -19.03 -6.91
C GLN A 18 -14.07 -18.13 -6.94
N GLN A 19 -12.97 -18.65 -6.43
CA GLN A 19 -11.66 -18.01 -6.47
C GLN A 19 -10.75 -18.72 -7.48
N PHE A 20 -10.07 -17.94 -8.31
CA PHE A 20 -9.16 -18.46 -9.33
C PHE A 20 -7.76 -17.93 -9.13
N THR A 21 -6.76 -18.76 -9.38
CA THR A 21 -5.40 -18.26 -9.65
C THR A 21 -5.33 -17.62 -11.04
N ALA A 22 -4.30 -16.83 -11.31
CA ALA A 22 -4.10 -16.22 -12.64
C ALA A 22 -4.11 -17.25 -13.78
N ARG A 23 -3.48 -18.42 -13.56
CA ARG A 23 -3.41 -19.51 -14.56
C ARG A 23 -4.78 -20.16 -14.79
N GLN A 24 -5.53 -20.42 -13.72
CA GLN A 24 -6.89 -20.98 -13.81
C GLN A 24 -7.85 -20.00 -14.51
N LEU A 25 -7.75 -18.71 -14.19
CA LEU A 25 -8.56 -17.68 -14.83
C LEU A 25 -8.22 -17.56 -16.32
N ALA A 26 -6.93 -17.61 -16.68
CA ALA A 26 -6.49 -17.64 -18.07
C ALA A 26 -7.05 -18.85 -18.84
N GLN A 27 -7.05 -20.05 -18.22
CA GLN A 27 -7.63 -21.24 -18.84
C GLN A 27 -9.12 -21.06 -19.12
N LYS A 28 -9.90 -20.61 -18.12
CA LYS A 28 -11.34 -20.35 -18.31
C LYS A 28 -11.61 -19.32 -19.41
N ILE A 29 -10.77 -18.28 -19.52
CA ILE A 29 -10.89 -17.29 -20.61
C ILE A 29 -10.64 -17.95 -21.97
N ILE A 30 -9.62 -18.82 -22.08
CA ILE A 30 -9.31 -19.53 -23.33
C ILE A 30 -10.44 -20.47 -23.73
N ASP A 31 -11.00 -21.19 -22.77
CA ASP A 31 -12.10 -22.14 -23.01
C ASP A 31 -13.37 -21.41 -23.45
N HIS A 32 -13.73 -20.31 -22.75
CA HIS A 32 -14.96 -19.56 -23.00
C HIS A 32 -14.89 -18.65 -24.24
N TYR A 33 -13.71 -18.13 -24.59
CA TYR A 33 -13.50 -17.21 -25.72
C TYR A 33 -12.60 -17.80 -26.82
N SER A 34 -12.63 -19.12 -26.99
CA SER A 34 -11.79 -19.84 -27.96
C SER A 34 -11.91 -19.30 -29.39
N ALA A 35 -13.12 -18.94 -29.84
CA ALA A 35 -13.35 -18.37 -31.16
C ALA A 35 -12.74 -16.97 -31.35
N GLU A 36 -12.80 -16.11 -30.33
CA GLU A 36 -12.21 -14.75 -30.39
C GLU A 36 -10.68 -14.79 -30.28
N LEU A 37 -10.14 -15.81 -29.60
CA LEU A 37 -8.71 -16.00 -29.40
C LEU A 37 -8.04 -16.83 -30.49
N ALA A 38 -8.80 -17.49 -31.37
CA ALA A 38 -8.29 -18.33 -32.45
C ALA A 38 -7.33 -17.58 -33.38
N GLU A 39 -7.65 -16.33 -33.74
CA GLU A 39 -6.79 -15.50 -34.59
C GLU A 39 -5.48 -15.11 -33.88
N LYS A 40 -5.53 -14.85 -32.57
CA LYS A 40 -4.31 -14.57 -31.80
C LYS A 40 -3.47 -15.83 -31.61
N ARG A 41 -4.10 -16.99 -31.47
CA ARG A 41 -3.43 -18.30 -31.32
C ARG A 41 -2.63 -18.70 -32.56
N LYS A 42 -3.03 -18.27 -33.76
CA LYS A 42 -2.29 -18.49 -35.02
C LYS A 42 -0.96 -17.73 -35.11
N ASN A 43 -0.63 -16.87 -34.14
CA ASN A 43 0.60 -16.11 -34.16
C ASN A 43 1.83 -17.04 -34.04
N PRO A 44 2.82 -16.96 -34.95
CA PRO A 44 3.99 -17.84 -34.95
C PRO A 44 4.90 -17.70 -33.72
N ARG A 45 4.67 -16.70 -32.86
CA ARG A 45 5.37 -16.55 -31.58
C ARG A 45 5.05 -17.64 -30.56
N PHE A 46 3.91 -18.32 -30.69
CA PHE A 46 3.51 -19.39 -29.78
C PHE A 46 4.00 -20.72 -30.34
N VAL A 47 4.95 -21.35 -29.64
CA VAL A 47 5.49 -22.67 -30.03
C VAL A 47 4.60 -23.78 -29.47
N SER A 48 4.05 -23.57 -28.28
CA SER A 48 3.12 -24.47 -27.60
C SER A 48 1.84 -23.75 -27.12
N ASP A 49 0.78 -24.51 -26.89
CA ASP A 49 -0.42 -24.05 -26.20
C ASP A 49 -0.11 -23.55 -24.78
N GLU A 50 0.93 -24.09 -24.14
CA GLU A 50 1.41 -23.60 -22.85
C GLU A 50 2.00 -22.19 -22.92
N ASP A 51 2.67 -21.83 -24.03
CA ASP A 51 3.21 -20.47 -24.22
C ASP A 51 2.08 -19.46 -24.36
N PHE A 52 1.02 -19.86 -25.07
CA PHE A 52 -0.18 -19.06 -25.20
C PHE A 52 -0.86 -18.86 -23.84
N LEU A 53 -1.04 -19.93 -23.08
CA LEU A 53 -1.60 -19.87 -21.72
C LEU A 53 -0.74 -18.99 -20.80
N SER A 54 0.59 -19.11 -20.87
CA SER A 54 1.53 -18.29 -20.10
C SER A 54 1.38 -16.81 -20.42
N GLN A 55 1.28 -16.45 -21.71
CA GLN A 55 1.03 -15.07 -22.11
C GLN A 55 -0.29 -14.53 -21.57
N ILE A 56 -1.40 -15.28 -21.69
CA ILE A 56 -2.69 -14.84 -21.16
C ILE A 56 -2.64 -14.72 -19.63
N THR A 57 -1.95 -15.64 -18.95
CA THR A 57 -1.73 -15.59 -17.49
C THR A 57 -1.00 -14.32 -17.08
N ALA A 58 0.05 -13.92 -17.80
CA ALA A 58 0.79 -12.68 -17.55
C ALA A 58 -0.06 -11.42 -17.81
N GLU A 59 -0.85 -11.43 -18.89
CA GLU A 59 -1.78 -10.34 -19.21
C GLU A 59 -2.83 -10.16 -18.11
N VAL A 60 -3.40 -11.26 -17.59
CA VAL A 60 -4.34 -11.28 -16.46
C VAL A 60 -3.67 -10.78 -15.19
N GLY A 61 -2.49 -11.30 -14.83
CA GLY A 61 -1.80 -10.94 -13.58
C GLY A 61 -1.31 -9.50 -13.48
N GLY A 62 -1.17 -8.80 -14.62
CA GLY A 62 -0.65 -7.45 -14.72
C GLY A 62 -1.72 -6.36 -14.92
N SER A 63 -1.51 -5.51 -15.93
CA SER A 63 -2.29 -4.28 -16.15
C SER A 63 -3.75 -4.51 -16.54
N ARG A 64 -4.12 -5.70 -17.04
CA ARG A 64 -5.52 -5.99 -17.45
C ARG A 64 -6.44 -6.13 -16.26
N THR A 65 -5.97 -6.67 -15.14
CA THR A 65 -6.76 -6.71 -13.89
C THR A 65 -6.97 -5.31 -13.34
N VAL A 66 -5.97 -4.43 -13.38
CA VAL A 66 -6.12 -3.03 -12.94
C VAL A 66 -7.21 -2.32 -13.75
N LYS A 67 -7.21 -2.52 -15.07
CA LYS A 67 -8.25 -1.98 -15.96
C LYS A 67 -9.62 -2.61 -15.73
N ALA A 68 -9.68 -3.91 -15.44
CA ALA A 68 -10.93 -4.60 -15.12
C ALA A 68 -11.56 -4.07 -13.84
N LYS A 69 -10.76 -3.83 -12.79
CA LYS A 69 -11.19 -3.19 -11.55
C LYS A 69 -11.74 -1.78 -11.75
N ALA A 70 -11.07 -0.99 -12.60
CA ALA A 70 -11.53 0.35 -12.94
C ALA A 70 -12.87 0.36 -13.71
N MET A 71 -13.14 -0.70 -14.49
CA MET A 71 -14.41 -0.84 -15.21
C MET A 71 -15.53 -1.41 -14.33
N CYS A 72 -15.21 -2.39 -13.48
CA CYS A 72 -16.17 -3.05 -12.60
C CYS A 72 -15.55 -3.23 -11.19
N PRO A 73 -16.00 -2.44 -10.20
CA PRO A 73 -15.52 -2.54 -8.81
C PRO A 73 -15.74 -3.92 -8.16
N GLN A 74 -16.62 -4.75 -8.70
CA GLN A 74 -16.90 -6.11 -8.22
C GLN A 74 -15.77 -7.11 -8.50
N VAL A 75 -14.78 -6.76 -9.35
CA VAL A 75 -13.61 -7.61 -9.57
C VAL A 75 -12.63 -7.45 -8.41
N MET A 76 -12.50 -8.47 -7.57
CA MET A 76 -11.64 -8.42 -6.39
C MET A 76 -10.41 -9.31 -6.55
N THR A 77 -9.35 -8.98 -5.81
CA THR A 77 -8.13 -9.80 -5.77
C THR A 77 -7.60 -9.93 -4.36
N ARG A 78 -7.15 -11.13 -4.00
CA ARG A 78 -6.45 -11.39 -2.75
C ARG A 78 -4.96 -11.59 -3.02
N ASP A 79 -4.11 -10.69 -2.52
CA ASP A 79 -2.67 -10.72 -2.75
C ASP A 79 -1.89 -11.64 -1.81
N LYS A 80 -2.38 -11.80 -0.58
CA LYS A 80 -1.76 -12.60 0.48
C LYS A 80 -2.77 -13.57 1.11
N PRO A 81 -2.36 -14.79 1.48
CA PRO A 81 -1.08 -15.43 1.13
C PRO A 81 -0.99 -15.72 -0.38
N ARG A 82 0.24 -15.82 -0.92
CA ARG A 82 0.46 -16.21 -2.32
C ARG A 82 -0.05 -17.64 -2.56
N PRO A 83 -0.54 -17.97 -3.78
CA PRO A 83 -0.62 -17.14 -4.99
C PRO A 83 -1.79 -16.14 -4.98
N ARG A 84 -1.69 -15.08 -5.81
CA ARG A 84 -2.76 -14.07 -5.98
C ARG A 84 -4.02 -14.74 -6.52
N LEU A 85 -5.14 -14.50 -5.85
CA LEU A 85 -6.46 -15.00 -6.26
C LEU A 85 -7.34 -13.89 -6.81
N PHE A 86 -8.24 -14.25 -7.74
CA PHE A 86 -9.18 -13.39 -8.43
C PHE A 86 -10.59 -13.97 -8.22
N TYR A 87 -11.54 -13.13 -7.85
CA TYR A 87 -12.91 -13.55 -7.57
C TYR A 87 -13.91 -12.43 -7.84
N TRP A 88 -15.16 -12.82 -8.01
CA TRP A 88 -16.28 -11.89 -8.08
C TRP A 88 -16.77 -11.56 -6.67
N GLY A 89 -16.72 -10.29 -6.31
CA GLY A 89 -17.23 -9.79 -5.05
C GLY A 89 -18.76 -9.77 -5.06
N GLU A 90 -19.39 -10.50 -4.15
CA GLU A 90 -20.74 -10.18 -3.72
C GLU A 90 -20.68 -8.86 -2.95
N SER A 91 -21.68 -7.98 -3.10
CA SER A 91 -21.72 -6.71 -2.39
C SER A 91 -22.08 -6.93 -0.92
N VAL A 92 -21.23 -7.62 -0.17
CA VAL A 92 -21.24 -7.62 1.29
C VAL A 92 -19.79 -7.79 1.74
N VAL A 93 -19.34 -6.80 2.50
CA VAL A 93 -18.19 -6.76 3.43
C VAL A 93 -17.36 -8.04 3.47
N GLU A 94 -16.09 -7.88 3.10
CA GLU A 94 -14.99 -8.84 3.15
C GLU A 94 -15.19 -9.97 4.19
N GLN A 95 -15.45 -11.19 3.72
CA GLN A 95 -15.17 -12.40 4.48
C GLN A 95 -13.65 -12.59 4.56
N ALA A 96 -13.06 -12.00 5.58
CA ALA A 96 -11.79 -12.45 6.15
C ALA A 96 -12.07 -13.69 7.01
N ASP A 97 -11.76 -14.88 6.48
CA ASP A 97 -11.57 -16.07 7.30
C ASP A 97 -10.34 -15.86 8.19
N ALA A 98 -10.57 -15.51 9.45
CA ALA A 98 -9.62 -15.70 10.53
C ALA A 98 -10.38 -16.06 11.81
N ASN A 99 -10.46 -17.37 12.07
CA ASN A 99 -10.83 -17.88 13.39
C ASN A 99 -9.94 -17.25 14.47
N ASN A 100 -10.59 -16.69 15.50
CA ASN A 100 -10.03 -16.06 16.70
C ASN A 100 -9.25 -14.75 16.47
N VAL A 101 -9.91 -13.60 16.71
CA VAL A 101 -9.57 -12.59 17.74
C VAL A 101 -10.78 -11.63 17.82
N ALA A 102 -10.99 -11.06 19.01
CA ALA A 102 -12.09 -10.21 19.47
C ALA A 102 -12.61 -9.15 18.47
N PRO A 103 -13.87 -8.67 18.60
CA PRO A 103 -14.45 -7.71 17.67
C PRO A 103 -13.74 -6.36 17.79
N GLU A 104 -12.95 -6.00 16.78
CA GLU A 104 -12.45 -4.63 16.62
C GLU A 104 -13.55 -3.74 16.03
N PRO A 105 -13.73 -2.51 16.55
CA PRO A 105 -14.73 -1.58 16.05
C PRO A 105 -14.43 -1.25 14.58
N THR A 106 -15.47 -1.26 13.76
CA THR A 106 -15.45 -0.81 12.37
C THR A 106 -15.01 0.65 12.30
N VAL A 107 -13.73 0.89 12.05
CA VAL A 107 -13.20 2.23 11.77
C VAL A 107 -13.47 2.51 10.30
N GLU A 108 -14.43 3.38 10.04
CA GLU A 108 -14.59 4.04 8.74
C GLU A 108 -13.20 4.52 8.29
N THR A 109 -12.70 4.05 7.15
CA THR A 109 -11.39 4.48 6.64
C THR A 109 -11.52 5.91 6.12
N VAL A 110 -11.51 6.88 7.03
CA VAL A 110 -11.35 8.29 6.72
C VAL A 110 -10.00 8.45 6.06
N SER A 111 -9.99 8.95 4.82
CA SER A 111 -8.75 9.25 4.11
C SER A 111 -8.10 10.50 4.72
N PHE A 112 -7.15 10.30 5.63
CA PHE A 112 -6.34 11.37 6.17
C PHE A 112 -5.26 11.78 5.17
N THR A 113 -4.98 13.09 5.09
CA THR A 113 -3.76 13.55 4.45
C THR A 113 -2.60 13.38 5.43
N GLU A 114 -1.40 13.15 4.93
CA GLU A 114 -0.20 13.06 5.76
C GLU A 114 -0.07 14.27 6.72
N HIS A 115 -0.33 15.47 6.21
CA HIS A 115 -0.30 16.69 7.01
C HIS A 115 -1.29 16.70 8.18
N SER A 116 -2.47 16.09 8.01
CA SER A 116 -3.47 15.98 9.08
C SER A 116 -3.08 14.99 10.19
N LEU A 117 -2.11 14.10 9.93
CA LEU A 117 -1.62 13.13 10.90
C LEU A 117 -0.54 13.70 11.82
N TYR A 118 0.18 14.74 11.40
CA TYR A 118 1.26 15.34 12.20
C TYR A 118 0.84 15.80 13.60
N PRO A 119 -0.30 16.48 13.81
CA PRO A 119 -0.71 16.87 15.15
C PRO A 119 -0.96 15.67 16.07
N ILE A 120 -1.54 14.59 15.53
CA ILE A 120 -1.81 13.35 16.27
C ILE A 120 -0.50 12.69 16.68
N LEU A 121 0.45 12.59 15.74
CA LEU A 121 1.77 12.04 16.02
C LEU A 121 2.53 12.88 17.05
N ILE A 122 2.50 14.21 16.93
CA ILE A 122 3.14 15.14 17.89
C ILE A 122 2.56 14.94 19.29
N ASP A 123 1.23 14.82 19.41
CA ASP A 123 0.56 14.64 20.68
C ASP A 123 0.97 13.31 21.33
N TYR A 124 0.90 12.21 20.56
CA TYR A 124 1.37 10.89 20.99
C TYR A 124 2.82 10.91 21.49
N LEU A 125 3.75 11.45 20.69
CA LEU A 125 5.18 11.50 21.06
C LEU A 125 5.42 12.36 22.29
N SER A 126 4.61 13.39 22.51
CA SER A 126 4.72 14.24 23.69
C SER A 126 4.20 13.58 24.97
N GLN A 127 3.11 12.82 24.86
CA GLN A 127 2.44 12.20 26.01
C GLN A 127 3.12 10.88 26.41
N GLU A 128 3.39 10.00 25.44
CA GLU A 128 3.90 8.66 25.70
C GLU A 128 5.43 8.64 25.82
N GLU A 129 6.13 9.35 24.93
CA GLU A 129 7.60 9.34 24.89
C GLU A 129 8.22 10.57 25.59
N GLY A 130 7.39 11.50 26.08
CA GLY A 130 7.87 12.72 26.75
C GLY A 130 8.68 13.66 25.86
N LEU A 131 8.57 13.54 24.54
CA LEU A 131 9.39 14.26 23.57
C LEU A 131 8.84 15.66 23.28
N LEU A 132 9.74 16.64 23.18
CA LEU A 132 9.40 18.01 22.78
C LEU A 132 9.41 18.12 21.25
N CYS A 133 8.26 17.86 20.64
CA CYS A 133 8.12 17.78 19.19
C CYS A 133 7.76 19.12 18.52
N ARG A 134 8.29 19.36 17.33
CA ARG A 134 7.95 20.50 16.45
C ARG A 134 7.99 20.09 14.98
N ARG A 135 6.96 20.51 14.22
CA ARG A 135 6.97 20.42 12.76
C ARG A 135 7.90 21.49 12.18
N ILE A 136 8.72 21.13 11.20
CA ILE A 136 9.55 22.08 10.46
C ILE A 136 8.67 22.92 9.52
N ASP A 137 8.94 24.23 9.45
CA ASP A 137 8.31 25.14 8.49
C ASP A 137 9.27 25.36 7.32
N GLU A 138 9.07 24.59 6.26
CA GLU A 138 9.95 24.53 5.09
C GLU A 138 10.00 25.88 4.36
N LYS A 139 8.97 26.72 4.52
CA LYS A 139 8.89 28.06 3.92
C LYS A 139 9.95 29.00 4.48
N ARG A 140 10.47 28.73 5.67
CA ARG A 140 11.54 29.52 6.31
C ARG A 140 12.93 29.15 5.82
N SER A 141 13.07 28.07 5.05
CA SER A 141 14.36 27.70 4.48
C SER A 141 14.78 28.68 3.40
N SER A 142 15.97 29.26 3.53
CA SER A 142 16.63 29.92 2.42
C SER A 142 16.96 28.88 1.35
N ASN A 143 16.84 29.25 0.07
CA ASN A 143 17.19 28.38 -1.04
C ASN A 143 18.41 28.95 -1.74
N ASN A 144 19.58 28.40 -1.43
CA ASN A 144 20.84 28.77 -2.08
C ASN A 144 21.20 27.83 -3.25
N LYS A 145 20.37 26.82 -3.55
CA LYS A 145 20.68 25.72 -4.49
C LYS A 145 19.79 25.68 -5.74
N GLY A 146 18.92 26.67 -5.95
CA GLY A 146 18.05 26.78 -7.13
C GLY A 146 16.71 26.04 -6.98
N LEU A 147 15.86 26.08 -8.01
CA LEU A 147 14.50 25.52 -7.98
C LEU A 147 14.51 24.03 -7.59
N GLY A 148 13.81 23.67 -6.50
CA GLY A 148 13.75 22.30 -5.98
C GLY A 148 14.94 21.86 -5.13
N GLY A 149 15.96 22.71 -4.94
CA GLY A 149 17.16 22.36 -4.15
C GLY A 149 16.91 22.09 -2.66
N ASN A 150 15.75 22.50 -2.15
CA ASN A 150 15.32 22.29 -0.77
C ASN A 150 14.37 21.08 -0.61
N HIS A 151 14.09 20.34 -1.69
CA HIS A 151 13.30 19.13 -1.61
C HIS A 151 14.11 18.06 -0.84
N TRP A 152 13.54 17.51 0.24
CA TRP A 152 14.16 16.55 1.17
C TRP A 152 15.32 17.08 2.03
N LEU A 153 15.44 18.39 2.20
CA LEU A 153 16.53 18.94 3.01
C LEU A 153 16.32 18.79 4.53
N TYR A 154 15.07 18.61 4.95
CA TYR A 154 14.68 18.54 6.36
C TYR A 154 13.67 17.40 6.57
N PRO A 155 13.69 16.76 7.75
CA PRO A 155 12.59 15.90 8.19
C PRO A 155 11.30 16.72 8.38
N ASP A 156 10.16 16.05 8.43
CA ASP A 156 8.87 16.72 8.63
C ASP A 156 8.70 17.19 10.07
N ILE A 157 9.04 16.32 11.02
CA ILE A 157 8.96 16.59 12.45
C ILE A 157 10.33 16.32 13.09
N VAL A 158 10.70 17.19 14.01
CA VAL A 158 11.85 17.01 14.89
C VAL A 158 11.39 16.99 16.33
N ALA A 159 12.10 16.24 17.17
CA ALA A 159 11.85 16.26 18.60
C ALA A 159 13.12 16.33 19.43
N LEU A 160 13.01 16.95 20.60
CA LEU A 160 14.08 17.04 21.58
C LEU A 160 13.70 16.27 22.84
N GLU A 161 14.59 15.38 23.27
CA GLU A 161 14.49 14.60 24.49
C GLU A 161 15.48 15.18 25.52
N PRO A 162 15.00 15.80 26.61
CA PRO A 162 15.86 16.21 27.72
C PRO A 162 16.21 14.98 28.57
N LEU A 163 17.50 14.61 28.61
CA LEU A 163 17.97 13.45 29.37
C LEU A 163 18.15 13.76 30.86
N ASP A 164 18.16 15.05 31.21
CA ASP A 164 18.46 15.59 32.53
C ASP A 164 17.22 15.88 33.38
N LYS A 165 16.01 15.65 32.85
CA LYS A 165 14.74 16.03 33.49
C LYS A 165 14.54 15.45 34.89
N GLU A 166 15.09 14.27 35.16
CA GLU A 166 14.98 13.58 36.45
C GLU A 166 16.23 13.74 37.34
N TRP A 167 17.25 14.45 36.85
CA TRP A 167 18.51 14.59 37.57
C TRP A 167 18.43 15.72 38.59
N ASP A 168 19.18 15.54 39.69
CA ASP A 168 19.42 16.60 40.66
C ASP A 168 20.23 17.75 40.04
N ASP A 169 19.95 18.98 40.47
CA ASP A 169 20.62 20.21 40.01
C ASP A 169 22.16 20.12 40.12
N VAL A 170 22.69 19.42 41.13
CA VAL A 170 24.14 19.21 41.28
C VAL A 170 24.69 18.38 40.13
N VAL A 171 23.99 17.29 39.77
CA VAL A 171 24.40 16.40 38.68
C VAL A 171 24.28 17.12 37.34
N GLN A 172 23.18 17.86 37.11
CA GLN A 172 23.01 18.69 35.92
C GLN A 172 24.16 19.69 35.76
N ASN A 173 24.54 20.37 36.84
CA ASN A 173 25.65 21.33 36.83
C ASN A 173 26.99 20.65 36.55
N CYS A 174 27.27 19.49 37.15
CA CYS A 174 28.47 18.71 36.82
C CYS A 174 28.48 18.32 35.34
N VAL A 175 27.36 17.81 34.82
CA VAL A 175 27.27 17.36 33.44
C VAL A 175 27.36 18.51 32.44
N ARG A 176 26.88 19.71 32.77
CA ARG A 176 27.06 20.93 31.96
C ARG A 176 28.51 21.38 31.83
N HIS A 177 29.33 21.14 32.85
CA HIS A 177 30.76 21.49 32.85
C HIS A 177 31.66 20.38 32.31
N SER A 178 31.18 19.14 32.32
CA SER A 178 31.73 18.07 31.48
C SER A 178 31.15 18.18 30.07
N GLU A 179 31.79 17.67 29.03
CA GLU A 179 31.19 17.66 27.67
C GLU A 179 30.09 16.59 27.52
N GLY A 180 29.28 16.41 28.56
CA GLY A 180 28.24 15.39 28.63
C GLY A 180 27.02 15.76 27.80
N ARG A 181 26.32 14.72 27.32
CA ARG A 181 25.15 14.89 26.48
C ARG A 181 23.90 15.12 27.34
N LEU A 182 23.37 16.33 27.30
CA LEU A 182 22.14 16.71 28.04
C LEU A 182 20.86 16.44 27.24
N THR A 183 20.96 16.38 25.92
CA THR A 183 19.78 16.24 25.04
C THR A 183 20.03 15.26 23.91
N ARG A 184 18.95 14.61 23.48
CA ARG A 184 18.91 13.82 22.25
C ARG A 184 17.95 14.46 21.26
N LEU A 185 18.35 14.45 19.98
CA LEU A 185 17.54 14.94 18.88
C LEU A 185 17.00 13.76 18.08
N TRP A 186 15.73 13.86 17.72
CA TRP A 186 14.98 12.89 16.94
C TRP A 186 14.47 13.55 15.66
N SER A 187 14.38 12.77 14.59
CA SER A 187 13.83 13.17 13.31
C SER A 187 12.84 12.11 12.84
N PHE A 188 11.66 12.55 12.42
CA PHE A 188 10.58 11.71 11.90
C PHE A 188 10.27 12.12 10.45
#